data_AF-A0A355YL38-F1
#
_entry.id   AF-A0A355YL38-F1
#
_cell.length_a   1.000
_cell.length_b   1.000
_cell.length_c   1.000
_cell.angle_alpha   90.00
_cell.angle_beta   90.00
_cell.angle_gamma   90.00
#
_symmetry.space_group_name_H-M   'P 1'
#
loop_
_entity.id
_entity.type
_entity.pdbx_description
1 polymer ?
#
loop_
_entity_poly.entity_id
_entity_poly.type
_entity_poly.pdbx_seq_one_letter_code
_entity_poly.pdbx_strand_id
1 'polypeptide(L)'
;EFKDGWEFPGGKMEPGETPQQALVREIREELDTEIEVGDLVETVEYDYPKFHLTMHCFLCTIRSGDLVLKEHEAARWLTRKELDDVDWLPADVTVAEKLKEIMRKTV
;
A
#
# COMPACT_ATOMS: atom_id res chain seq x y z
N GLU A 1 -12.55 -3.45 15.29
CA GLU A 1 -12.77 -4.36 14.15
C GLU A 1 -12.95 -3.46 12.94
N PHE A 2 -11.88 -3.31 12.15
CA PHE A 2 -11.95 -2.61 10.86
C PHE A 2 -11.87 -3.74 9.84
N LYS A 3 -13.00 -4.26 9.39
CA LYS A 3 -13.06 -5.46 8.54
C LYS A 3 -13.63 -5.20 7.15
N ASP A 4 -14.04 -3.98 6.84
CA ASP A 4 -14.79 -3.67 5.61
C ASP A 4 -14.22 -2.44 4.87
N GLY A 5 -12.90 -2.21 4.94
CA GLY A 5 -12.25 -1.08 4.28
C GLY A 5 -11.17 -1.52 3.28
N TRP A 6 -10.87 -0.66 2.32
CA TRP A 6 -9.76 -0.85 1.37
C TRP A 6 -8.45 -0.36 1.96
N GLU A 7 -7.37 -1.06 1.65
CA GLU A 7 -6.00 -0.71 2.04
C GLU A 7 -5.03 -0.94 0.87
N PHE A 8 -3.85 -0.31 0.95
CA PHE A 8 -2.79 -0.60 0.00
C PHE A 8 -2.09 -1.92 0.37
N PRO A 9 -1.67 -2.74 -0.61
CA PRO A 9 -1.05 -4.03 -0.33
C PRO A 9 0.35 -3.87 0.30
N GLY A 10 0.72 -4.81 1.14
CA GLY A 10 1.95 -4.77 1.93
C GLY A 10 1.73 -5.34 3.34
N GLY A 11 2.79 -5.35 4.15
CA GLY A 11 2.71 -6.01 5.45
C GLY A 11 3.81 -5.59 6.43
N LYS A 12 4.01 -6.44 7.44
CA LYS A 12 4.90 -6.12 8.56
C LYS A 12 6.36 -6.37 8.19
N MET A 13 7.22 -5.49 8.67
CA MET A 13 8.67 -5.71 8.58
C MET A 13 9.12 -6.84 9.50
N GLU A 14 9.98 -7.72 8.98
CA GLU A 14 10.68 -8.70 9.81
C GLU A 14 12.01 -8.14 10.36
N PRO A 15 12.54 -8.70 11.47
CA PRO A 15 13.81 -8.25 12.02
C PRO A 15 14.96 -8.37 11.03
N GLY A 16 15.61 -7.24 10.73
CA GLY A 16 16.78 -7.17 9.86
C GLY A 16 16.48 -6.80 8.40
N GLU A 17 15.21 -6.63 8.04
CA GLU A 17 14.80 -6.13 6.72
C GLU A 17 14.76 -4.59 6.70
N THR A 18 15.03 -4.00 5.54
CA THR A 18 14.62 -2.61 5.26
C THR A 18 13.14 -2.55 4.88
N PRO A 19 12.45 -1.39 5.01
CA PRO A 19 11.05 -1.26 4.59
C PRO A 19 10.82 -1.70 3.13
N GLN A 20 11.77 -1.42 2.24
CA GLN A 20 11.70 -1.82 0.84
C GLN A 20 11.83 -3.33 0.66
N GLN A 21 12.70 -3.99 1.44
CA GLN A 21 12.86 -5.45 1.38
C GLN A 21 11.60 -6.16 1.85
N ALA A 22 11.04 -5.70 2.99
CA ALA A 22 9.77 -6.21 3.50
C ALA A 22 8.67 -6.04 2.45
N LEU A 23 8.52 -4.85 1.86
CA LEU A 23 7.50 -4.60 0.85
C LEU A 23 7.60 -5.54 -0.38
N VAL A 24 8.82 -5.78 -0.89
CA VAL A 24 9.01 -6.72 -2.01
C VAL A 24 8.60 -8.15 -1.63
N ARG A 25 8.93 -8.59 -0.41
CA ARG A 25 8.55 -9.92 0.10
C ARG A 25 7.04 -10.04 0.24
N GLU A 26 6.41 -9.10 0.94
CA GLU A 26 4.97 -9.07 1.21
C GLU A 26 4.16 -9.08 -0.10
N ILE A 27 4.49 -8.22 -1.07
CA ILE A 27 3.78 -8.18 -2.36
C ILE A 27 3.91 -9.50 -3.14
N ARG A 28 5.06 -10.17 -3.03
CA ARG A 28 5.24 -11.50 -3.64
C ARG A 28 4.39 -12.57 -2.94
N GLU A 29 4.31 -12.51 -1.63
CA GLU A 29 3.54 -13.44 -0.80
C GLU A 29 2.03 -13.26 -1.00
N GLU A 30 1.54 -12.02 -1.06
CA GLU A 30 0.12 -11.68 -1.16
C GLU A 30 -0.42 -11.72 -2.60
N LEU A 31 0.38 -11.29 -3.58
CA LEU A 31 -0.07 -11.01 -4.95
C LEU A 31 0.70 -11.77 -6.04
N ASP A 32 1.65 -12.64 -5.68
CA ASP A 32 2.52 -13.37 -6.63
C ASP A 32 3.20 -12.43 -7.66
N THR A 33 3.55 -11.23 -7.22
CA THR A 33 4.02 -10.15 -8.10
C THR A 33 5.40 -9.67 -7.65
N GLU A 34 6.28 -9.43 -8.62
CA GLU A 34 7.58 -8.84 -8.39
C GLU A 34 7.52 -7.34 -8.68
N ILE A 35 7.96 -6.53 -7.71
CA ILE A 35 7.95 -5.08 -7.80
C ILE A 35 9.35 -4.50 -7.65
N GLU A 36 9.55 -3.34 -8.25
CA GLU A 36 10.65 -2.44 -7.92
C GLU A 36 10.12 -1.31 -7.04
N VAL A 37 10.73 -1.14 -5.86
CA VAL A 37 10.40 -0.08 -4.92
C VAL A 37 11.15 1.19 -5.30
N GLY A 38 10.39 2.27 -5.51
CA GLY A 38 10.87 3.60 -5.86
C GLY A 38 10.81 4.56 -4.67
N ASP A 39 10.33 5.78 -4.95
CA ASP A 39 10.33 6.87 -3.97
C ASP A 39 9.34 6.65 -2.82
N LEU A 40 9.73 7.08 -1.62
CA LEU A 40 8.83 7.16 -0.47
C LEU A 40 7.76 8.23 -0.75
N VAL A 41 6.49 7.83 -0.67
CA VAL A 41 5.32 8.70 -0.82
C VAL A 41 5.03 9.42 0.49
N GLU A 42 4.92 8.65 1.57
CA GLU A 42 4.50 9.13 2.87
C GLU A 42 4.96 8.14 3.97
N THR A 43 5.16 8.65 5.19
CA THR A 43 5.21 7.82 6.39
C THR A 43 4.03 8.17 7.27
N VAL A 44 3.10 7.23 7.39
CA VAL A 44 1.89 7.39 8.21
C VAL A 44 2.21 6.98 9.64
N GLU A 45 1.96 7.89 10.57
CA GLU A 45 1.94 7.60 12.01
C GLU A 45 0.49 7.67 12.48
N TYR A 46 -0.03 6.56 13.01
CA TYR A 46 -1.44 6.47 13.42
C TYR A 46 -1.59 5.76 14.77
N ASP A 47 -2.18 6.46 15.75
CA ASP A 47 -2.46 5.92 17.07
C ASP A 47 -3.80 5.17 17.08
N TYR A 48 -3.76 3.85 17.04
CA TYR A 48 -4.91 3.03 17.40
C TYR A 48 -5.01 2.90 18.92
N PRO A 49 -6.21 2.67 19.48
CA PRO A 49 -6.38 2.52 20.93
C PRO A 49 -5.51 1.44 21.60
N LYS A 50 -5.00 0.47 20.83
CA LYS A 50 -4.21 -0.66 21.32
C LYS A 50 -2.74 -0.62 20.93
N PHE A 51 -2.37 0.13 19.90
CA PHE A 51 -1.00 0.15 19.37
C PHE A 51 -0.78 1.39 18.51
N HIS A 52 0.49 1.76 18.35
CA HIS A 52 0.91 2.79 17.40
C HIS A 52 1.32 2.12 16.08
N LEU A 53 0.76 2.60 14.96
CA LEU A 53 1.11 2.16 13.63
C LEU A 53 2.08 3.16 13.01
N THR A 54 3.23 2.67 12.55
CA THR A 54 4.15 3.38 11.65
C THR A 54 4.17 2.63 10.33
N MET A 55 3.75 3.29 9.24
CA MET A 55 3.64 2.68 7.91
C MET A 55 4.38 3.52 6.88
N HIS A 56 5.33 2.90 6.18
CA HIS A 56 6.11 3.54 5.11
C HIS A 56 5.52 3.16 3.75
N CYS A 57 4.98 4.14 3.03
CA CYS A 57 4.34 3.92 1.73
C CYS A 57 5.28 4.34 0.60
N PHE A 58 5.51 3.46 -0.37
CA PHE A 58 6.42 3.70 -1.50
C PHE A 58 5.69 3.60 -2.83
N LEU A 59 6.12 4.39 -3.81
CA LEU A 59 5.76 4.17 -5.20
C LEU A 59 6.47 2.91 -5.69
N CYS A 60 5.73 2.01 -6.32
CA CYS A 60 6.26 0.76 -6.82
C CYS A 60 5.94 0.59 -8.30
N THR A 61 6.84 -0.06 -9.03
CA THR A 61 6.61 -0.46 -10.43
C THR A 61 6.57 -1.98 -10.52
N ILE A 62 5.55 -2.53 -11.16
CA ILE A 62 5.47 -3.96 -11.41
C ILE A 62 6.57 -4.35 -12.42
N ARG A 63 7.44 -5.26 -12.01
CA ARG A 63 8.48 -5.84 -12.87
C ARG A 63 7.96 -7.08 -13.59
N SER A 64 7.25 -7.95 -12.87
CA SER A 64 6.68 -9.18 -13.42
C SER A 64 5.53 -9.70 -12.53
N GLY A 65 4.65 -10.54 -13.08
CA GLY A 65 3.51 -11.14 -12.38
C GLY A 65 2.15 -10.59 -12.83
N ASP A 66 1.09 -11.32 -12.45
CA ASP A 66 -0.30 -11.06 -12.88
C ASP A 66 -1.23 -10.62 -11.73
N LEU A 67 -0.68 -10.23 -10.57
CA LEU A 67 -1.42 -9.83 -9.36
C LEU A 67 -2.45 -10.87 -8.91
N VAL A 68 -1.99 -12.11 -8.72
CA VAL A 68 -2.82 -13.22 -8.28
C VAL A 68 -3.05 -13.10 -6.77
N LEU A 69 -4.28 -12.80 -6.37
CA LEU A 69 -4.69 -12.70 -4.96
C LEU A 69 -4.53 -14.04 -4.24
N LYS A 70 -3.74 -14.04 -3.15
CA LYS A 70 -3.57 -15.21 -2.28
C LYS A 70 -4.30 -15.09 -0.95
N GLU A 71 -4.40 -13.89 -0.37
CA GLU A 71 -4.98 -13.69 0.97
C GLU A 71 -6.22 -12.78 1.00
N HIS A 72 -6.30 -11.78 0.13
CA HIS A 72 -7.37 -10.78 0.13
C HIS A 72 -8.61 -11.25 -0.64
N GLU A 73 -9.80 -10.81 -0.20
CA GLU A 73 -11.08 -11.16 -0.84
C GLU A 73 -11.25 -10.52 -2.24
N ALA A 74 -10.63 -9.36 -2.46
CA ALA A 74 -10.67 -8.66 -3.74
C ALA A 74 -9.46 -7.75 -3.92
N ALA A 75 -9.11 -7.47 -5.18
CA ALA A 75 -8.18 -6.41 -5.57
C ALA A 75 -8.77 -5.63 -6.74
N ARG A 76 -8.51 -4.33 -6.76
CA ARG A 76 -9.00 -3.42 -7.79
C ARG A 76 -7.92 -2.42 -8.16
N TRP A 77 -7.68 -2.29 -9.46
CA TRP A 77 -6.94 -1.16 -10.01
C TRP A 77 -7.80 0.09 -9.97
N LEU A 78 -7.28 1.15 -9.34
CA LEU A 78 -7.95 2.44 -9.26
C LEU A 78 -7.16 3.47 -10.06
N THR A 79 -7.85 4.20 -10.93
CA THR A 79 -7.30 5.44 -11.48
C THR A 79 -7.31 6.53 -10.42
N ARG A 80 -6.57 7.62 -10.67
CA ARG A 80 -6.55 8.79 -9.78
C ARG A 80 -7.94 9.30 -9.40
N LYS A 81 -8.90 9.23 -10.32
CA LYS A 81 -10.28 9.71 -10.08
C LYS A 81 -11.09 8.74 -9.21
N GLU A 82 -10.77 7.45 -9.27
CA GLU A 82 -11.46 6.41 -8.51
C GLU A 82 -10.91 6.23 -7.10
N LEU A 83 -9.80 6.90 -6.76
CA LEU A 83 -9.27 6.88 -5.39
C LEU A 83 -10.28 7.43 -4.37
N ASP A 84 -11.25 8.25 -4.80
CA ASP A 84 -12.32 8.78 -3.94
C ASP A 84 -13.57 7.88 -3.91
N ASP A 85 -13.59 6.80 -4.71
CA ASP A 85 -14.75 5.92 -4.89
C ASP A 85 -14.70 4.67 -3.99
N VAL A 86 -13.68 4.54 -3.14
CA VAL A 86 -13.52 3.41 -2.22
C VAL A 86 -13.39 3.87 -0.78
N ASP A 87 -13.94 3.09 0.13
CA ASP A 87 -13.87 3.35 1.57
C ASP A 87 -12.50 2.91 2.11
N TRP A 88 -11.52 3.81 2.06
CA TRP A 88 -10.20 3.56 2.63
C TRP A 88 -10.22 3.39 4.14
N LEU A 89 -9.33 2.54 4.66
CA LEU A 89 -9.03 2.53 6.08
C LEU A 89 -8.47 3.89 6.54
N PRO A 90 -8.67 4.29 7.82
CA PRO A 90 -8.26 5.60 8.31
C PRO A 90 -6.77 5.94 8.12
N ALA A 91 -5.88 4.93 8.15
CA ALA A 91 -4.44 5.11 7.93
C ALA A 91 -4.10 5.34 6.45
N ASP A 92 -4.90 4.81 5.53
CA ASP A 92 -4.66 4.81 4.07
C ASP A 92 -5.22 6.07 3.38
N VAL A 93 -6.19 6.74 4.00
CA VAL A 93 -6.79 7.98 3.46
C VAL A 93 -5.71 9.02 3.14
N THR A 94 -4.76 9.24 4.05
CA THR A 94 -3.69 10.24 3.86
C THR A 94 -2.76 9.86 2.71
N VAL A 95 -2.50 8.58 2.52
CA VAL A 95 -1.69 8.04 1.42
C VAL A 95 -2.41 8.25 0.09
N ALA A 96 -3.70 7.95 0.02
CA ALA A 96 -4.52 8.15 -1.17
C ALA A 96 -4.56 9.64 -1.59
N GLU A 97 -4.73 10.55 -0.63
CA GLU A 97 -4.63 11.99 -0.88
C GLU A 97 -3.25 12.39 -1.43
N LYS A 98 -2.17 11.86 -0.84
CA LYS A 98 -0.81 12.17 -1.30
C LYS A 98 -0.53 11.65 -2.71
N LEU A 99 -1.00 10.45 -3.02
CA LEU A 99 -0.91 9.88 -4.36
C LEU A 99 -1.64 10.76 -5.39
N LYS A 100 -2.83 11.29 -5.06
CA LYS A 100 -3.54 12.23 -5.96
C LYS A 100 -2.74 13.48 -6.27
N GLU A 101 -1.95 14.00 -5.31
CA GLU A 101 -1.06 15.14 -5.54
C GLU A 101 0.12 14.78 -6.46
N ILE A 102 0.76 13.63 -6.21
CA ILE A 102 1.91 13.16 -6.98
C ILE A 102 1.51 12.90 -8.43
N MET A 103 0.42 12.16 -8.65
CA MET A 103 -0.10 11.84 -9.98
C MET A 103 -0.55 13.10 -10.77
N ARG A 104 -0.74 14.26 -10.11
CA ARG A 104 -1.01 15.53 -10.80
C ARG A 104 0.23 16.14 -11.43
N LYS A 105 1.42 15.87 -10.88
CA LYS A 105 2.68 16.49 -11.29
C LYS A 105 3.37 15.77 -12.45
N THR A 106 2.95 14.54 -12.76
CA THR A 106 3.55 13.70 -13.81
C THR A 106 2.90 13.91 -15.19
N VAL A 107 2.50 15.14 -15.53
CA VAL A 107 1.90 15.49 -16.84
C VAL A 107 2.83 16.42 -17.61
#